data_AF-A0A2D6X6V2-F1
#
_entry.id   AF-A0A2D6X6V2-F1
#
_cell.length_a   1.000
_cell.length_b   1.000
_cell.length_c   1.000
_cell.angle_alpha   90.00
_cell.angle_beta   90.00
_cell.angle_gamma   90.00
#
_symmetry.space_group_name_H-M   'P 1'
#
loop_
_entity.id
_entity.type
_entity.pdbx_description
1 polymer ?
#
loop_
_entity_poly.entity_id
_entity_poly.type
_entity_poly.pdbx_seq_one_letter_code
_entity_poly.pdbx_strand_id
1 'polypeptide(L)'
;MPSRYDNELKIDFALFRNEQRATDKHPIKSGKIEFTKPFLKQMLERAKSGTMPVLNVAIWNRTAKTTGKEYENVRLTMHQPPVQEGEDDDDDFPF
;
A
#
# COMPACT_ATOMS: atom_id res chain seq x y z
N MET A 1 21.87 8.98 -6.45
CA MET A 1 21.37 8.21 -5.30
C MET A 1 19.91 7.85 -5.59
N PRO A 2 19.58 6.62 -6.02
CA PRO A 2 18.18 6.21 -6.12
C PRO A 2 17.57 6.20 -4.71
N SER A 3 16.37 6.78 -4.57
CA SER A 3 15.69 6.95 -3.30
C SER A 3 15.29 5.57 -2.75
N ARG A 4 15.47 5.33 -1.44
CA ARG A 4 15.12 4.05 -0.76
C ARG A 4 13.65 3.63 -0.98
N TYR A 5 12.81 4.54 -1.44
CA TYR A 5 11.39 4.37 -1.74
C TYR A 5 11.07 3.82 -3.15
N ASP A 6 12.05 3.65 -4.04
CA ASP A 6 11.79 3.18 -5.42
C ASP A 6 11.56 1.66 -5.53
N ASN A 7 12.06 0.87 -4.58
CA ASN A 7 11.90 -0.60 -4.57
C ASN A 7 10.64 -1.09 -3.83
N GLU A 8 9.84 -0.19 -3.28
CA GLU A 8 8.61 -0.57 -2.59
C GLU A 8 7.50 -0.85 -3.61
N LEU A 9 6.92 -2.05 -3.53
CA LEU A 9 5.75 -2.38 -4.32
C LEU A 9 4.58 -1.48 -3.89
N LYS A 10 4.15 -0.65 -4.84
CA LYS A 10 3.03 0.28 -4.71
C LYS A 10 1.88 -0.23 -5.55
N ILE A 11 0.67 -0.21 -5.00
CA ILE A 11 -0.55 -0.49 -5.75
C ILE A 11 -1.39 0.78 -5.75
N ASP A 12 -1.58 1.33 -6.94
CA ASP A 12 -2.45 2.47 -7.17
C ASP A 12 -3.78 1.99 -7.76
N PHE A 13 -4.90 2.42 -7.17
CA PHE A 13 -6.23 2.21 -7.75
C PHE A 13 -7.11 3.45 -7.59
N ALA A 14 -8.22 3.45 -8.31
CA ALA A 14 -9.20 4.54 -8.27
C ALA A 14 -10.53 4.02 -7.74
N LEU A 15 -11.10 4.76 -6.79
CA LEU A 15 -12.45 4.59 -6.30
C LEU A 15 -13.33 5.64 -6.97
N PHE A 16 -14.35 5.19 -7.68
CA PHE A 16 -15.34 6.04 -8.33
C PHE A 16 -16.66 5.98 -7.58
N ARG A 17 -17.46 7.04 -7.67
CA ARG A 17 -18.84 7.02 -7.15
C ARG A 17 -19.63 5.91 -7.83
N ASN A 18 -20.31 5.09 -7.04
CA ASN A 18 -21.09 3.98 -7.54
C ASN A 18 -22.38 4.49 -8.18
N GLU A 19 -22.46 4.47 -9.52
CA GLU A 19 -23.64 4.92 -10.27
C GLU A 19 -24.81 3.93 -10.18
N GLN A 20 -24.56 2.69 -9.71
CA GLN A 20 -25.57 1.65 -9.52
C GLN A 20 -26.15 1.64 -8.09
N ARG A 21 -25.92 2.69 -7.31
CA ARG A 21 -26.51 2.84 -5.98
C ARG A 21 -28.02 3.09 -6.09
N ALA A 22 -28.81 2.01 -6.05
CA ALA A 22 -30.27 2.06 -6.07
C ALA A 22 -30.89 2.15 -4.65
N THR A 23 -30.14 1.75 -3.63
CA THR A 23 -30.59 1.71 -2.22
C THR A 23 -29.48 2.18 -1.27
N ASP A 24 -29.84 2.51 -0.03
CA ASP A 24 -28.86 2.97 0.96
C ASP A 24 -27.84 1.88 1.34
N LYS A 25 -28.19 0.60 1.13
CA LYS A 25 -27.32 -0.56 1.41
C LYS A 25 -26.19 -0.76 0.41
N HIS A 26 -26.15 -0.01 -0.70
CA HIS A 26 -25.06 -0.14 -1.67
C HIS A 26 -23.85 0.71 -1.29
N PRO A 27 -22.64 0.27 -1.62
CA PRO A 27 -21.42 1.03 -1.37
C PRO A 27 -21.45 2.37 -2.11
N ILE A 28 -20.99 3.42 -1.42
CA ILE A 28 -20.96 4.80 -1.95
C ILE A 28 -19.95 4.92 -3.10
N LYS A 29 -18.82 4.25 -2.98
CA LYS A 29 -17.74 4.21 -3.98
C LYS A 29 -17.27 2.79 -4.20
N SER A 30 -16.84 2.51 -5.42
CA SER A 30 -16.30 1.21 -5.82
C SER A 30 -15.08 1.41 -6.70
N GLY A 31 -14.13 0.52 -6.58
CA GLY A 31 -12.96 0.45 -7.44
C GLY A 31 -12.43 -0.97 -7.52
N LYS A 32 -11.44 -1.16 -8.36
CA LYS A 32 -10.80 -2.45 -8.58
C LYS A 32 -9.33 -2.35 -8.18
N ILE A 33 -8.87 -3.36 -7.45
CA ILE A 33 -7.48 -3.51 -7.06
C ILE A 33 -6.93 -4.73 -7.80
N GLU A 34 -5.76 -4.60 -8.42
CA GLU A 34 -5.09 -5.70 -9.10
C GLU A 34 -3.74 -5.97 -8.45
N PHE A 35 -3.60 -7.16 -7.88
CA PHE A 35 -2.35 -7.60 -7.27
C PHE A 35 -1.48 -8.27 -8.32
N THR A 36 -0.23 -7.84 -8.42
CA THR A 36 0.76 -8.51 -9.25
C THR A 36 1.27 -9.76 -8.52
N LYS A 37 1.66 -10.80 -9.28
CA LYS A 37 2.31 -12.02 -8.72
C LYS A 37 3.46 -11.73 -7.74
N PRO A 38 4.38 -10.76 -7.99
CA PRO A 38 5.40 -10.41 -7.00
C PRO A 38 4.84 -9.85 -5.69
N PHE A 39 3.75 -9.07 -5.73
CA PHE A 39 3.10 -8.57 -4.51
C PHE A 39 2.57 -9.69 -3.62
N LEU A 40 1.89 -10.66 -4.23
CA LEU A 40 1.34 -11.81 -3.52
C LEU A 40 2.44 -12.67 -2.88
N LYS A 41 3.59 -12.82 -3.56
CA LYS A 41 4.74 -13.54 -3.00
C LYS A 41 5.29 -12.87 -1.75
N GLN A 42 5.53 -11.56 -1.79
CA GLN A 42 6.05 -10.83 -0.62
C GLN A 42 5.05 -10.83 0.54
N MET A 43 3.76 -10.68 0.25
CA MET A 43 2.72 -10.74 1.27
C MET A 43 2.65 -12.13 1.92
N LEU A 44 2.80 -13.20 1.12
CA LEU A 44 2.83 -14.57 1.59
C LEU A 44 4.08 -14.89 2.42
N GLU A 45 5.26 -14.37 2.03
CA GLU A 45 6.50 -14.53 2.81
C GLU A 45 6.37 -13.88 4.19
N ARG A 46 5.80 -12.67 4.26
CA ARG A 46 5.53 -12.00 5.54
C ARG A 46 4.51 -12.75 6.40
N ALA A 47 3.43 -13.23 5.79
CA ALA A 47 2.42 -14.04 6.48
C ALA A 47 3.00 -15.36 7.02
N LYS A 48 3.89 -16.02 6.27
CA LYS A 48 4.61 -17.23 6.72
C LYS A 48 5.57 -16.94 7.87
N SER A 49 6.14 -15.73 7.92
CA SER A 49 6.97 -15.26 9.03
C SER A 49 6.18 -14.95 10.31
N GLY A 50 4.88 -15.25 10.36
CA GLY A 50 4.02 -15.04 11.53
C GLY A 50 3.61 -13.58 11.75
N THR A 51 4.03 -12.67 10.87
CA THR A 51 3.70 -11.24 10.97
C THR A 51 2.57 -10.92 10.00
N MET A 52 1.45 -10.38 10.50
CA MET A 52 0.37 -9.94 9.62
C MET A 52 0.90 -8.84 8.68
N PRO A 53 0.72 -8.98 7.35
CA PRO A 53 1.14 -7.96 6.42
C PRO A 53 0.27 -6.71 6.60
N VAL A 54 0.86 -5.64 7.16
CA VAL A 54 0.20 -4.34 7.29
C VAL A 54 0.42 -3.55 6.00
N LEU A 55 -0.64 -2.93 5.48
CA LEU A 55 -0.60 -2.05 4.33
C LEU A 55 -0.96 -0.63 4.77
N ASN A 56 -0.16 0.35 4.36
CA ASN A 56 -0.45 1.76 4.52
C ASN A 56 -1.32 2.23 3.35
N VAL A 57 -2.39 2.96 3.68
CA VAL A 57 -3.36 3.47 2.72
C VAL A 57 -3.25 4.99 2.67
N ALA A 58 -3.03 5.54 1.49
CA ALA A 58 -3.09 6.98 1.23
C ALA A 58 -4.15 7.28 0.19
N ILE A 59 -4.95 8.33 0.42
CA ILE A 59 -6.10 8.68 -0.42
C ILE A 59 -6.00 10.15 -0.84
N TRP A 60 -6.19 10.42 -2.12
CA TRP A 60 -6.28 11.77 -2.68
C TRP A 60 -7.57 11.94 -3.48
N ASN A 61 -8.27 13.04 -3.27
CA ASN A 61 -9.38 13.44 -4.13
C ASN A 61 -8.81 14.00 -5.45
N ARG A 62 -9.22 13.43 -6.57
CA ARG A 62 -8.80 13.84 -7.92
C ARG A 62 -10.00 13.94 -8.85
N THR A 63 -9.85 14.72 -9.93
CA THR A 63 -10.86 14.84 -10.98
C THR A 63 -10.32 14.21 -12.25
N ALA A 64 -11.08 13.30 -12.86
CA ALA A 64 -10.66 12.62 -14.08
C ALA A 64 -10.64 13.63 -15.24
N LYS A 65 -9.50 13.79 -15.91
CA LYS A 65 -9.35 14.75 -17.01
C LYS A 65 -10.27 14.46 -18.20
N THR A 66 -10.61 13.19 -18.42
CA THR A 66 -11.40 12.73 -19.57
C THR A 66 -12.90 12.79 -19.34
N THR A 67 -13.37 12.51 -18.12
CA THR A 67 -14.81 12.43 -17.79
C THR A 67 -15.30 13.57 -16.90
N GLY A 68 -14.41 14.38 -16.33
CA GLY A 68 -14.76 15.43 -15.35
C GLY A 68 -15.27 14.89 -14.01
N LYS A 69 -15.37 13.56 -13.85
CA LYS A 69 -15.88 12.92 -12.64
C LYS A 69 -14.83 12.95 -11.51
N GLU A 70 -15.29 13.21 -10.29
CA GLU A 70 -14.47 13.09 -9.10
C GLU A 70 -14.21 11.61 -8.77
N TYR A 71 -12.96 11.30 -8.43
CA TYR A 71 -12.52 9.99 -8.00
C TYR A 71 -11.52 10.12 -6.86
N GLU A 72 -11.49 9.12 -5.99
CA GLU A 72 -10.45 8.99 -4.98
C GLU A 72 -9.36 8.12 -5.54
N ASN A 73 -8.15 8.66 -5.65
CA ASN A 73 -6.96 7.87 -5.94
C ASN A 73 -6.45 7.28 -4.63
N VAL A 74 -6.40 5.96 -4.55
CA VAL A 74 -5.90 5.23 -3.40
C VAL A 74 -4.57 4.60 -3.75
N ARG A 75 -3.59 4.79 -2.88
CA ARG A 75 -2.29 4.11 -2.94
C ARG A 75 -2.13 3.21 -1.73
N LEU A 76 -1.81 1.95 -2.00
CA LEU A 76 -1.40 0.98 -1.00
C LEU A 76 0.11 0.80 -1.06
N THR A 77 0.74 0.82 0.10
CA THR A 77 2.17 0.51 0.26
C THR A 77 2.34 -0.50 1.38
N MET A 78 3.31 -1.41 1.25
CA MET A 78 3.62 -2.33 2.34
C MET A 78 4.23 -1.56 3.51
N HIS A 79 3.65 -1.67 4.70
CA HIS A 79 4.26 -1.12 5.89
C HIS A 79 5.56 -1.86 6.16
N GLN A 80 6.67 -1.14 6.19
CA GLN A 80 7.92 -1.63 6.75
C GLN A 80 7.94 -1.18 8.21
N PRO A 81 8.04 -2.10 9.19
CA PRO A 81 8.39 -1.69 10.53
C PRO A 81 9.74 -0.96 10.45
N PRO A 82 9.95 0.10 11.25
CA PRO A 82 11.26 0.73 11.32
C PRO A 82 12.28 -0.36 11.62
N VAL A 83 13.34 -0.42 10.82
CA VAL A 83 14.51 -1.24 11.14
C VAL A 83 14.98 -0.70 12.48
N GLN A 84 14.82 -1.46 13.57
CA GLN A 84 15.60 -1.17 14.76
C GLN A 84 17.05 -1.34 14.32
N GLU A 85 17.78 -0.23 14.27
CA GLU A 85 19.23 -0.25 14.26
C GLU A 85 19.61 -1.00 15.54
N GLY A 86 19.86 -2.30 15.37
CA GLY A 86 20.45 -3.12 16.42
C GLY A 86 21.87 -2.61 16.62
N GLU A 87 22.14 -2.28 17.89
CA GLU A 87 23.44 -2.27 18.55
C GLU A 87 24.63 -2.51 17.61
N ASP A 88 25.39 -1.44 17.35
CA ASP A 88 26.81 -1.57 17.00
C ASP A 88 27.51 -2.21 18.21
N ASP A 89 27.49 -3.53 18.23
CA ASP A 89 28.21 -4.43 19.13
C ASP A 89 29.63 -4.58 18.54
N ASP A 90 30.42 -3.51 18.56
CA ASP A 90 31.83 -3.51 18.13
C ASP A 90 32.60 -2.38 18.83
N ASP A 91 33.15 -2.64 20.02
CA ASP A 91 34.55 -2.29 20.42
C ASP A 91 34.78 -2.45 21.93
N ASP A 92 34.82 -3.68 22.46
CA ASP A 92 35.69 -3.96 23.62
C ASP A 92 36.12 -5.45 23.69
N PHE A 93 37.18 -5.78 22.95
CA PHE A 93 38.02 -6.98 23.14
C PHE A 93 39.48 -6.50 23.36
N PRO A 94 40.34 -7.30 24.01
CA PRO A 94 40.95 -7.02 25.31
C PRO A 94 42.45 -6.73 25.21
N PHE A 95 43.00 -5.92 26.12
CA PHE A 95 44.42 -5.96 26.48
C PHE A 95 44.61 -5.72 27.98
#